data_AF-A0A9D7NMJ1-F1
#
_entry.id   AF-A0A9D7NMJ1-F1
#
_cell.length_a   1.000
_cell.length_b   1.000
_cell.length_c   1.000
_cell.angle_alpha   90.00
_cell.angle_beta   90.00
_cell.angle_gamma   90.00
#
_symmetry.space_group_name_H-M   'P 1'
#
loop_
_entity.id
_entity.type
_entity.pdbx_description
1 polymer ?
#
loop_
_entity_poly.entity_id
_entity_poly.type
_entity_poly.pdbx_seq_one_letter_code
_entity_poly.pdbx_strand_id
1 'polypeptide(L)'
;MDSGNGEEQEIGKHSAGVIARLAQGQSLAAANQELVRHAITIEPMFGRRSLGWSAFAIPLADDMLGAIRTQLLMAQWSALLLLLGTVSSLVGLGMLRTAQRAVEFGIREALGAQPRR
;
A
#
# COMPACT_ATOMS: atom_id res chain seq x y z
N MET A 1 -9.60 49.99 -36.35
CA MET A 1 -10.24 49.45 -35.14
C MET A 1 -10.95 48.16 -35.52
N ASP A 2 -10.34 47.02 -35.22
CA ASP A 2 -10.95 45.69 -35.36
C ASP A 2 -10.70 44.96 -34.04
N SER A 3 -11.61 45.18 -33.10
CA SER A 3 -11.61 44.49 -31.81
C SER A 3 -12.46 43.24 -31.94
N GLY A 4 -11.95 42.28 -32.71
CA GLY A 4 -12.47 40.91 -32.73
C GLY A 4 -12.04 40.22 -31.45
N ASN A 5 -13.01 39.94 -30.56
CA ASN A 5 -12.87 39.13 -29.36
C ASN A 5 -12.05 37.87 -29.65
N GLY A 6 -10.77 37.91 -29.31
CA GLY A 6 -10.00 36.72 -29.02
C GLY A 6 -10.50 36.22 -27.68
N GLU A 7 -11.58 35.44 -27.71
CA GLU A 7 -11.97 34.61 -26.59
C GLU A 7 -10.71 33.82 -26.20
N GLU A 8 -10.06 34.28 -25.13
CA GLU A 8 -9.15 33.47 -24.35
C GLU A 8 -10.00 32.30 -23.89
N GLN A 9 -10.07 31.27 -24.73
CA GLN A 9 -10.57 29.96 -24.37
C GLN A 9 -9.65 29.52 -23.25
N GLU A 10 -10.09 29.82 -22.03
CA GLU A 10 -9.60 29.29 -20.79
C GLU A 10 -9.79 27.79 -20.93
N ILE A 11 -8.77 27.11 -21.45
CA ILE A 11 -8.73 25.66 -21.50
C ILE A 11 -8.65 25.28 -20.05
N GLY A 12 -9.84 25.05 -19.45
CA GLY A 12 -9.95 24.52 -18.11
C GLY A 12 -8.98 23.35 -18.00
N LYS A 13 -8.34 23.22 -16.84
CA LYS A 13 -7.59 22.00 -16.50
C LYS A 13 -8.56 20.83 -16.51
N HIS A 14 -8.93 20.34 -17.69
CA HIS A 14 -9.60 19.07 -17.85
C HIS A 14 -8.52 18.05 -17.53
N SER A 15 -8.43 17.65 -16.27
CA SER A 15 -7.65 16.48 -15.89
C SER A 15 -8.28 15.29 -16.60
N ALA A 16 -7.82 15.00 -17.81
CA ALA A 16 -8.27 13.89 -18.63
C ALA A 16 -7.77 12.56 -18.05
N GLY A 17 -8.13 12.28 -16.79
CA GLY A 17 -7.93 10.99 -16.16
C GLY A 17 -8.95 10.02 -16.75
N VAL A 18 -8.47 9.03 -17.49
CA VAL A 18 -9.32 7.99 -18.11
C VAL A 18 -8.92 6.64 -17.52
N ILE A 19 -9.91 5.86 -17.10
CA ILE A 19 -9.70 4.48 -16.66
C ILE A 19 -9.80 3.58 -17.89
N ALA A 20 -8.78 2.77 -18.14
CA ALA A 20 -8.74 1.80 -19.22
C ALA A 20 -8.20 0.46 -18.73
N ARG A 21 -8.58 -0.62 -19.41
CA ARG A 21 -8.07 -1.97 -19.16
C ARG A 21 -7.06 -2.35 -20.24
N LEU A 22 -5.86 -2.76 -19.83
CA LEU A 22 -4.88 -3.34 -20.76
C LEU A 22 -5.41 -4.65 -21.36
N ALA A 23 -5.10 -4.90 -22.62
CA ALA A 23 -5.33 -6.20 -23.23
C ALA A 23 -4.53 -7.30 -22.49
N GLN A 24 -5.02 -8.53 -22.52
CA GLN A 24 -4.41 -9.63 -21.77
C GLN A 24 -2.98 -9.88 -22.23
N GLY A 25 -2.04 -9.94 -21.26
CA GLY A 25 -0.62 -10.15 -21.54
C GLY A 25 0.17 -8.91 -21.98
N GLN A 26 -0.47 -7.74 -22.11
CA GLN A 26 0.25 -6.49 -22.38
C GLN A 26 0.93 -5.94 -21.14
N SER A 27 2.13 -5.38 -21.32
CA SER A 27 2.84 -4.67 -20.26
C SER A 27 2.43 -3.19 -20.23
N LEU A 28 2.50 -2.57 -19.04
CA LEU A 28 2.28 -1.13 -18.89
C LEU A 28 3.27 -0.31 -19.73
N ALA A 29 4.51 -0.78 -19.86
CA ALA A 29 5.53 -0.13 -20.68
C ALA A 29 5.15 -0.12 -22.16
N ALA A 30 4.64 -1.24 -22.69
CA ALA A 30 4.16 -1.31 -24.08
C ALA A 30 2.95 -0.39 -24.30
N ALA A 31 2.01 -0.34 -23.35
CA ALA A 31 0.89 0.59 -23.40
C ALA A 31 1.35 2.06 -23.41
N ASN A 32 2.33 2.42 -22.57
CA ASN A 32 2.89 3.78 -22.53
C ASN A 32 3.61 4.15 -23.82
N GLN A 33 4.33 3.23 -24.45
CA GLN A 33 4.97 3.48 -25.74
C GLN A 33 3.95 3.77 -26.84
N GLU A 34 2.83 3.05 -26.87
CA GLU A 34 1.77 3.26 -27.84
C GLU A 34 1.01 4.58 -27.59
N LEU A 35 0.75 4.92 -26.31
CA LEU A 35 0.16 6.21 -25.93
C LEU A 35 1.03 7.39 -26.37
N VAL A 36 2.35 7.32 -26.18
CA VAL A 36 3.30 8.34 -26.64
C VAL A 36 3.30 8.44 -28.17
N ARG A 37 3.30 7.30 -28.88
CA ARG A 37 3.22 7.27 -30.35
C ARG A 37 1.96 7.95 -30.87
N HIS A 38 0.82 7.66 -30.26
CA HIS A 38 -0.46 8.29 -30.63
C HIS A 38 -0.47 9.79 -30.30
N ALA A 39 0.07 10.20 -29.16
CA ALA A 39 0.17 11.61 -28.78
C ALA A 39 0.94 12.42 -29.84
N ILE A 40 2.10 11.93 -30.30
CA ILE A 40 2.90 12.57 -31.37
C ILE A 40 2.15 12.64 -32.70
N THR A 41 1.35 11.61 -33.03
CA THR A 41 0.58 11.57 -34.28
C THR A 41 -0.56 12.60 -34.29
N ILE A 42 -1.13 12.89 -33.10
CA ILE A 42 -2.28 13.75 -32.92
C ILE A 42 -1.86 15.21 -32.64
N GLU A 43 -0.64 15.44 -32.14
CA GLU A 43 -0.05 16.76 -31.84
C GLU A 43 -0.20 17.81 -32.98
N PRO A 44 0.00 17.48 -34.27
CA PRO A 44 -0.17 18.44 -35.36
C PRO A 44 -1.61 18.99 -35.47
N MET A 45 -2.60 18.24 -34.98
CA MET A 45 -4.02 18.61 -35.07
C MET A 45 -4.44 19.60 -33.97
N PHE A 46 -3.70 19.68 -32.86
CA PHE A 46 -4.02 20.55 -31.71
C PHE A 46 -3.28 21.90 -31.71
N GLY A 47 -2.50 22.18 -32.75
CA GLY A 47 -1.79 23.46 -32.92
C GLY A 47 -0.74 23.74 -31.84
N ARG A 48 -0.22 24.98 -31.86
CA ARG A 48 0.94 25.45 -31.06
C ARG A 48 0.76 25.33 -29.53
N ARG A 49 -0.44 25.01 -29.04
CA ARG A 49 -0.79 24.90 -27.62
C ARG A 49 -0.66 23.47 -27.07
N SER A 50 -0.37 22.49 -27.92
CA SER A 50 -0.15 21.07 -27.57
C SER A 50 1.32 20.65 -27.51
N LEU A 51 2.25 21.60 -27.72
CA LEU A 51 3.69 21.35 -27.69
C LEU A 51 4.09 20.70 -26.36
N GLY A 52 4.49 19.43 -26.40
CA GLY A 52 4.91 18.65 -25.23
C GLY A 52 3.79 17.92 -24.47
N TRP A 53 2.58 17.80 -25.04
CA TRP A 53 1.52 16.98 -24.45
C TRP A 53 1.79 15.48 -24.66
N SER A 54 1.81 14.71 -23.58
CA SER A 54 1.98 13.26 -23.60
C SER A 54 1.05 12.60 -22.59
N ALA A 55 0.53 11.42 -22.94
CA ALA A 55 -0.25 10.58 -22.06
C ALA A 55 0.61 9.46 -21.46
N PHE A 56 0.36 9.12 -20.19
CA PHE A 56 0.99 7.99 -19.52
C PHE A 56 -0.05 7.25 -18.67
N ALA A 57 0.07 5.94 -18.60
CA ALA A 57 -0.76 5.07 -17.78
C ALA A 57 -0.05 4.75 -16.47
N ILE A 58 -0.81 4.81 -15.38
CA ILE A 58 -0.42 4.35 -14.04
C ILE A 58 -1.28 3.12 -13.70
N PRO A 59 -0.75 2.07 -13.06
CA PRO A 59 -1.57 0.97 -12.58
C PRO A 59 -2.63 1.49 -11.62
N LEU A 60 -3.90 1.13 -11.86
CA LEU A 60 -5.02 1.58 -11.02
C LEU A 60 -4.83 1.18 -9.54
N ALA A 61 -4.23 0.01 -9.29
CA ALA A 61 -3.89 -0.43 -7.95
C ALA A 61 -2.87 0.49 -7.26
N ASP A 62 -1.86 1.00 -7.98
CA ASP A 62 -0.87 1.93 -7.41
C ASP A 62 -1.47 3.32 -7.21
N ASP A 63 -2.37 3.76 -8.08
CA ASP A 63 -3.09 5.04 -7.91
C ASP A 63 -4.01 5.01 -6.69
N MET A 64 -4.77 3.92 -6.50
CA MET A 64 -5.69 3.78 -5.38
C MET A 64 -4.99 3.42 -4.05
N LEU A 65 -3.99 2.53 -4.10
CA LEU A 65 -3.38 1.95 -2.90
C LEU A 65 -2.02 2.55 -2.58
N GLY A 66 -1.36 3.26 -3.51
CA GLY A 66 0.00 3.77 -3.33
C GLY A 66 0.13 4.68 -2.11
N ALA A 67 -0.84 5.57 -1.90
CA ALA A 67 -0.85 6.48 -0.75
C ALA A 67 -1.06 5.74 0.59
N ILE A 68 -1.86 4.69 0.61
CA ILE A 68 -2.22 3.98 1.85
C ILE A 68 -1.35 2.75 2.13
N ARG A 69 -0.58 2.26 1.16
CA ARG A 69 0.26 1.06 1.30
C ARG A 69 1.23 1.19 2.48
N THR A 70 1.89 2.34 2.59
CA THR A 70 2.79 2.64 3.71
C THR A 70 2.04 2.61 5.03
N GLN A 71 0.85 3.21 5.09
CA GLN A 71 0.05 3.28 6.32
C GLN A 71 -0.49 1.89 6.74
N LEU A 72 -0.92 1.06 5.79
CA LEU A 72 -1.29 -0.34 6.03
C LEU A 72 -0.10 -1.14 6.55
N LEU A 73 1.09 -0.96 5.96
CA LEU A 73 2.30 -1.63 6.43
C LEU A 73 2.64 -1.20 7.87
N MET A 74 2.56 0.09 8.19
CA MET A 74 2.79 0.57 9.55
C MET A 74 1.77 -0.03 10.54
N ALA A 75 0.50 -0.10 10.17
CA ALA A 75 -0.53 -0.74 11.00
C ALA A 75 -0.25 -2.23 11.21
N GLN A 76 0.17 -2.95 10.15
CA GLN A 76 0.53 -4.36 10.21
C GLN A 76 1.72 -4.59 11.15
N TRP A 77 2.78 -3.79 11.04
CA TRP A 77 3.94 -3.88 11.91
C TRP A 77 3.59 -3.57 13.37
N SER A 78 2.76 -2.55 13.60
CA SER A 78 2.25 -2.22 14.93
C SER A 78 1.53 -3.41 15.56
N ALA A 79 0.57 -4.01 14.85
CA ALA A 79 -0.17 -5.18 15.32
C ALA A 79 0.75 -6.38 15.60
N LEU A 80 1.73 -6.63 14.72
CA LEU A 80 2.69 -7.72 14.88
C LEU A 80 3.54 -7.54 16.14
N LEU A 81 4.04 -6.34 16.40
CA LEU A 81 4.84 -6.03 17.58
C LEU A 81 4.04 -6.19 18.88
N LEU A 82 2.77 -5.77 18.89
CA LEU A 82 1.87 -5.94 20.02
C LEU A 82 1.61 -7.42 20.31
N LEU A 83 1.35 -8.22 19.27
CA LEU A 83 1.18 -9.67 19.40
C LEU A 83 2.45 -10.35 19.94
N LEU A 84 3.62 -10.01 19.40
CA LEU A 84 4.90 -10.53 19.90
C LEU A 84 5.13 -10.17 21.36
N GLY A 85 4.86 -8.93 21.77
CA GLY A 85 5.03 -8.47 23.15
C GLY A 85 4.12 -9.21 24.15
N THR A 86 2.86 -9.44 23.77
CA THR A 86 1.90 -10.17 24.62
C THR A 86 2.28 -11.65 24.76
N VAL A 87 2.72 -12.30 23.68
CA VAL A 87 3.21 -13.69 23.74
C VAL A 87 4.51 -13.81 24.52
N SER A 88 5.45 -12.86 24.36
CA SER A 88 6.71 -12.85 25.12
C SER A 88 6.48 -12.72 26.63
N SER A 89 5.45 -11.98 27.04
CA SER A 89 5.07 -11.84 28.45
C SER A 89 4.64 -13.17 29.07
N LEU A 90 4.12 -14.10 28.25
CA LEU A 90 3.71 -15.41 28.70
C LEU A 90 4.89 -16.32 29.09
N VAL A 91 6.08 -16.08 28.50
CA VAL A 91 7.29 -16.84 28.81
C VAL A 91 7.81 -16.50 30.20
N GLY A 92 7.88 -15.20 30.54
CA GLY A 92 8.30 -14.74 31.87
C GLY A 92 7.34 -15.17 32.98
N LEU A 93 6.02 -15.08 32.72
CA LEU A 93 4.98 -15.51 33.67
C LEU A 93 4.92 -17.03 33.83
N GLY A 94 5.18 -17.79 32.76
CA GLY A 94 5.29 -19.24 32.80
C GLY A 94 6.41 -19.69 33.72
N MET A 95 7.59 -19.08 33.59
CA MET A 95 8.76 -19.40 34.43
C MET A 95 8.46 -19.18 35.92
N LEU A 96 7.82 -18.05 36.27
CA LEU A 96 7.46 -17.74 37.65
C LEU A 96 6.40 -18.71 38.22
N ARG A 97 5.39 -19.11 37.41
CA ARG A 97 4.39 -20.11 37.80
C ARG A 97 4.98 -21.51 37.97
N THR A 98 5.93 -21.90 37.12
CA THR A 98 6.62 -23.20 37.27
C THR A 98 7.46 -23.25 38.55
N ALA A 99 8.12 -22.14 38.90
CA ALA A 99 8.86 -22.03 40.15
C ALA A 99 7.93 -22.13 41.38
N GLN A 100 6.74 -21.50 41.34
CA GLN A 100 5.77 -21.62 42.43
C GLN A 100 5.24 -23.04 42.60
N ARG A 101 4.92 -23.74 41.50
CA ARG A 101 4.52 -25.16 41.57
C ARG A 101 5.64 -26.04 42.12
N ALA A 102 6.90 -25.77 41.77
CA ALA A 102 8.04 -26.53 42.30
C ALA A 102 8.17 -26.39 43.83
N VAL A 103 7.88 -25.21 44.38
CA VAL A 103 7.86 -25.00 45.83
C VAL A 103 6.71 -25.76 46.50
N GLU A 104 5.51 -25.76 45.90
CA GLU A 104 4.38 -26.55 46.41
C GLU A 104 4.67 -28.06 46.41
N PHE A 105 5.36 -28.58 45.39
CA PHE A 105 5.80 -29.97 45.34
C PHE A 105 6.83 -30.28 46.44
N GLY A 106 7.83 -29.42 46.64
CA GLY A 106 8.85 -29.63 47.67
C GLY A 106 8.30 -29.60 49.11
N ILE A 107 7.32 -28.74 49.38
CA ILE A 107 6.63 -28.71 50.70
C ILE A 107 5.80 -29.98 50.90
N ARG A 108 5.09 -30.46 49.86
CA ARG A 108 4.34 -31.73 49.92
C ARG A 108 5.25 -32.93 50.15
N GLU A 109 6.41 -32.95 49.52
CA GLU A 109 7.42 -33.99 49.68
C GLU A 109 8.01 -33.97 51.10
N ALA A 110 8.32 -32.79 51.64
CA ALA A 110 8.77 -32.62 53.04
C ALA A 110 7.72 -33.03 54.09
N LEU A 111 6.42 -32.91 53.76
CA LEU A 111 5.31 -33.40 54.57
C LEU A 111 5.01 -34.91 54.37
N GLY A 112 5.79 -35.60 53.55
CA GLY A 112 5.69 -37.05 53.35
C GLY A 112 4.58 -37.50 52.39
N ALA A 113 4.02 -36.59 51.58
CA ALA A 113 3.03 -36.95 50.58
C ALA A 113 3.70 -37.69 49.42
N GLN A 114 3.49 -39.00 49.33
CA GLN A 114 4.05 -39.82 48.25
C GLN A 114 3.41 -39.45 46.90
N PRO A 115 4.20 -39.26 45.82
CA PRO A 115 3.65 -38.98 44.49
C PRO A 115 2.82 -40.19 44.04
N ARG A 116 1.49 -40.02 44.01
CA ARG A 116 0.59 -41.04 43.48
C ARG A 116 0.64 -40.93 41.95
N ARG A 117 1.21 -41.97 41.33
CA ARG A 117 1.36 -42.15 39.88
C ARG A 117 0.06 -41.92 39.11
#